data_AF-A0A8D4UVD2-F1
#
_entry.id   AF-A0A8D4UVD2-F1
#
_cell.length_a   1.000
_cell.length_b   1.000
_cell.length_c   1.000
_cell.angle_alpha   90.00
_cell.angle_beta   90.00
_cell.angle_gamma   90.00
#
_symmetry.space_group_name_H-M   'P 1'
#
loop_
_entity.id
_entity.type
_entity.pdbx_description
1 polymer ?
#
loop_
_entity_poly.entity_id
_entity_poly.type
_entity_poly.pdbx_seq_one_letter_code
_entity_poly.pdbx_strand_id
1 'polypeptide(L)'
;MTVNDYLEFVGSGMMMTALKAFGKNTGCSLRYEWKKSREEAGGIGSKGPAKGEVDTFYWEYMIYRLHVAGNVIRDCEGMAPSYKKSILKGLHDLMDDMPMYLKAIALKKALDGCFLTLGRSSVILTREHVLTRLNELRAVETKCSGDPVRACIENVAKASGMEVTEGLLDYFDDETHGFAAAAAARMMELTPDRVYMEANAEKKFEGGGKSDMYA
;
A
#
# COMPACT_ATOMS: atom_id res chain seq x y z
N MET A 1 6.40 17.38 -17.04
CA MET A 1 5.52 17.29 -15.86
C MET A 1 4.99 18.66 -15.39
N THR A 2 3.68 18.78 -15.12
CA THR A 2 3.03 19.91 -14.42
C THR A 2 3.03 19.69 -12.89
N VAL A 3 2.63 20.70 -12.10
CA VAL A 3 2.41 20.54 -10.65
C VAL A 3 1.36 19.48 -10.35
N ASN A 4 0.27 19.44 -11.11
CA ASN A 4 -0.78 18.43 -10.92
C ASN A 4 -0.27 17.04 -11.29
N ASP A 5 0.49 16.90 -12.38
CA ASP A 5 1.10 15.62 -12.77
C ASP A 5 2.05 15.11 -11.69
N TYR A 6 2.84 16.00 -11.08
CA TYR A 6 3.72 15.66 -9.96
C TYR A 6 2.93 15.16 -8.74
N LEU A 7 1.86 15.85 -8.40
CA LEU A 7 1.03 15.49 -7.25
C LEU A 7 0.28 14.16 -7.49
N GLU A 8 -0.18 13.91 -8.72
CA GLU A 8 -0.68 12.60 -9.14
C GLU A 8 0.41 11.52 -8.99
N PHE A 9 1.64 11.80 -9.45
CA PHE A 9 2.78 10.90 -9.26
C PHE A 9 3.08 10.60 -7.78
N VAL A 10 3.00 11.60 -6.90
CA VAL A 10 3.12 11.41 -5.44
C VAL A 10 2.05 10.46 -4.92
N GLY A 11 0.80 10.60 -5.38
CA GLY A 11 -0.31 9.70 -5.05
C GLY A 11 -0.04 8.27 -5.48
N SER A 12 0.37 8.05 -6.73
CA SER A 12 0.74 6.72 -7.24
C SER A 12 2.00 6.15 -6.57
N GLY A 13 2.86 7.01 -6.02
CA GLY A 13 4.03 6.63 -5.23
C GLY A 13 3.70 5.94 -3.90
N MET A 14 2.46 6.07 -3.40
CA MET A 14 2.04 5.48 -2.13
C MET A 14 2.15 3.95 -2.10
N MET A 15 2.00 3.28 -3.24
CA MET A 15 2.26 1.83 -3.37
C MET A 15 3.69 1.48 -2.94
N MET A 16 4.67 2.25 -3.43
CA MET A 16 6.08 1.99 -3.12
C MET A 16 6.36 2.27 -1.65
N THR A 17 5.70 3.26 -1.05
CA THR A 17 5.79 3.54 0.39
C THR A 17 5.19 2.40 1.21
N ALA A 18 3.99 1.93 0.85
CA ALA A 18 3.33 0.79 1.50
C ALA A 18 4.17 -0.49 1.40
N LEU A 19 4.78 -0.74 0.23
CA LEU A 19 5.69 -1.86 0.02
C LEU A 19 7.01 -1.72 0.80
N LYS A 20 7.59 -0.51 0.88
CA LYS A 20 8.85 -0.26 1.60
C LYS A 20 8.69 -0.32 3.11
N ALA A 21 7.59 0.21 3.65
CA ALA A 21 7.29 0.16 5.09
C ALA A 21 7.19 -1.29 5.58
N PHE A 22 6.52 -2.14 4.79
CA PHE A 22 6.39 -3.56 5.09
C PHE A 22 7.72 -4.34 5.12
N GLY A 23 8.82 -3.82 4.55
CA GLY A 23 10.12 -4.50 4.47
C GLY A 23 11.31 -3.73 5.07
N LYS A 24 11.07 -2.57 5.70
CA LYS A 24 12.15 -1.69 6.19
C LYS A 24 12.80 -2.18 7.49
N ASN A 25 12.15 -3.06 8.24
CA ASN A 25 12.71 -3.63 9.47
C ASN A 25 13.59 -4.87 9.23
N THR A 26 13.80 -5.29 7.97
CA THR A 26 13.97 -6.74 7.76
C THR A 26 14.62 -7.20 6.44
N GLY A 27 14.97 -6.31 5.51
CA GLY A 27 15.95 -6.65 4.46
C GLY A 27 15.41 -7.39 3.22
N CYS A 28 14.23 -7.00 2.74
CA CYS A 28 13.72 -7.28 1.39
C CYS A 28 13.23 -8.72 1.10
N SER A 29 12.73 -9.46 2.09
CA SER A 29 11.90 -10.64 1.79
C SER A 29 10.64 -10.64 2.66
N LEU A 30 9.62 -9.95 2.17
CA LEU A 30 8.28 -9.87 2.77
C LEU A 30 7.68 -11.25 3.10
N ARG A 31 8.07 -12.28 2.34
CA ARG A 31 7.67 -13.68 2.57
C ARG A 31 8.45 -14.36 3.70
N TYR A 32 9.74 -14.06 3.86
CA TYR A 32 10.58 -14.60 4.93
C TYR A 32 10.18 -14.01 6.27
N GLU A 33 9.80 -12.74 6.29
CA GLU A 33 9.44 -11.99 7.49
C GLU A 33 8.03 -12.33 7.95
N TRP A 34 7.08 -12.47 7.01
CA TRP A 34 5.78 -13.06 7.30
C TRP A 34 5.90 -14.44 7.96
N LYS A 35 6.77 -15.29 7.38
CA LYS A 35 7.03 -16.62 7.91
C LYS A 35 7.72 -16.55 9.28
N LYS A 36 8.66 -15.63 9.47
CA LYS A 36 9.43 -15.42 10.69
C LYS A 36 8.58 -14.81 11.81
N SER A 37 7.81 -13.75 11.58
CA SER A 37 6.87 -13.17 12.56
C SER A 37 5.79 -14.18 12.98
N ARG A 38 5.35 -15.05 12.07
CA ARG A 38 4.44 -16.17 12.37
C ARG A 38 5.09 -17.27 13.21
N GLU A 39 6.40 -17.46 13.06
CA GLU A 39 7.21 -18.40 13.85
C GLU A 39 7.56 -17.79 15.23
N GLU A 40 7.83 -16.49 15.30
CA GLU A 40 8.25 -15.74 16.50
C GLU A 40 7.09 -15.33 17.42
N ALA A 41 5.88 -15.09 16.89
CA ALA A 41 4.68 -14.78 17.68
C ALA A 41 4.09 -16.00 18.44
N GLY A 42 4.82 -17.11 18.53
CA GLY A 42 4.51 -18.23 19.43
C GLY A 42 3.98 -19.49 18.76
N GLY A 43 4.87 -20.22 18.07
CA GLY A 43 4.94 -21.70 18.06
C GLY A 43 3.70 -22.52 17.68
N ILE A 44 3.80 -23.35 16.63
CA ILE A 44 2.91 -24.51 16.38
C ILE A 44 1.40 -24.16 16.52
N GLY A 45 0.92 -23.09 15.88
CA GLY A 45 -0.44 -22.63 16.19
C GLY A 45 -1.15 -21.86 15.10
N SER A 46 -0.44 -21.05 14.31
CA SER A 46 -1.02 -20.60 13.04
C SER A 46 -1.11 -21.83 12.13
N LYS A 47 -2.26 -22.50 12.14
CA LYS A 47 -2.67 -23.23 10.95
C LYS A 47 -2.69 -22.14 9.89
N GLY A 48 -1.63 -22.11 9.07
CA GLY A 48 -1.77 -21.49 7.77
C GLY A 48 -3.04 -22.03 7.11
N PRO A 49 -3.59 -21.29 6.14
CA PRO A 49 -4.78 -21.73 5.41
C PRO A 49 -4.70 -23.24 5.15
N ALA A 50 -5.80 -23.98 5.39
CA ALA A 50 -5.81 -25.44 5.34
C ALA A 50 -5.09 -25.90 4.06
N LYS A 51 -4.30 -27.00 4.08
CA LYS A 51 -3.51 -27.45 2.91
C LYS A 51 -4.27 -27.23 1.59
N GLY A 52 -3.87 -26.20 0.81
CA GLY A 52 -4.53 -25.81 -0.45
C GLY A 52 -5.32 -24.49 -0.44
N GLU A 53 -5.53 -23.85 0.72
CA GLU A 53 -6.20 -22.56 0.86
C GLU A 53 -5.23 -21.37 0.73
N VAL A 54 -5.78 -20.23 0.31
CA VAL A 54 -5.07 -19.09 -0.26
C VAL A 54 -4.52 -18.19 0.84
N ASP A 55 -3.26 -17.75 0.72
CA ASP A 55 -2.73 -16.64 1.52
C ASP A 55 -2.90 -15.34 0.71
N THR A 56 -4.11 -14.76 0.73
CA THR A 56 -4.43 -13.46 0.08
C THR A 56 -4.21 -12.27 0.99
N PHE A 57 -3.95 -12.51 2.28
CA PHE A 57 -3.84 -11.49 3.32
C PHE A 57 -2.93 -10.35 2.92
N TYR A 58 -1.81 -10.68 2.27
CA TYR A 58 -0.84 -9.70 1.88
C TYR A 58 -1.42 -8.60 0.95
N TRP A 59 -2.22 -8.93 -0.06
CA TRP A 59 -2.83 -7.89 -0.91
C TRP A 59 -4.02 -7.23 -0.24
N GLU A 60 -4.82 -7.99 0.51
CA GLU A 60 -5.96 -7.44 1.26
C GLU A 60 -5.49 -6.37 2.26
N TYR A 61 -4.38 -6.64 2.94
CA TYR A 61 -3.73 -5.72 3.86
C TYR A 61 -3.04 -4.55 3.13
N MET A 62 -2.48 -4.77 1.94
CA MET A 62 -2.00 -3.67 1.10
C MET A 62 -3.12 -2.74 0.65
N ILE A 63 -4.26 -3.27 0.20
CA ILE A 63 -5.45 -2.49 -0.15
C ILE A 63 -5.90 -1.67 1.05
N TYR A 64 -5.92 -2.28 2.24
CA TYR A 64 -6.23 -1.57 3.47
C TYR A 64 -5.27 -0.41 3.77
N ARG A 65 -3.95 -0.61 3.64
CA ARG A 65 -3.00 0.49 3.85
C ARG A 65 -3.17 1.62 2.83
N LEU A 66 -3.44 1.31 1.57
CA LEU A 66 -3.72 2.34 0.56
C LEU A 66 -5.02 3.09 0.86
N HIS A 67 -6.02 2.40 1.40
CA HIS A 67 -7.24 3.02 1.91
C HIS A 67 -6.95 3.99 3.07
N VAL A 68 -6.12 3.58 4.04
CA VAL A 68 -5.65 4.43 5.14
C VAL A 68 -4.91 5.67 4.62
N ALA A 69 -4.01 5.52 3.63
CA ALA A 69 -3.35 6.66 3.00
C ALA A 69 -4.36 7.62 2.37
N GLY A 70 -5.39 7.09 1.69
CA GLY A 70 -6.47 7.89 1.13
C GLY A 70 -7.22 8.71 2.18
N ASN A 71 -7.48 8.13 3.35
CA ASN A 71 -8.08 8.84 4.49
C ASN A 71 -7.15 9.95 5.00
N VAL A 72 -5.87 9.64 5.24
CA VAL A 72 -4.86 10.63 5.67
C VAL A 72 -4.78 11.82 4.71
N ILE A 73 -4.76 11.58 3.39
CA ILE A 73 -4.71 12.65 2.38
C ILE A 73 -5.98 13.50 2.43
N ARG A 74 -7.15 12.87 2.56
CA ARG A 74 -8.44 13.56 2.65
C ARG A 74 -8.49 14.49 3.86
N ASP A 75 -8.03 13.99 5.00
CA ASP A 75 -8.15 14.63 6.30
C ASP A 75 -6.98 15.56 6.63
N CYS A 76 -5.92 15.59 5.80
CA CYS A 76 -4.75 16.45 6.01
C CYS A 76 -5.13 17.95 6.05
N GLU A 77 -5.13 18.55 7.23
CA GLU A 77 -5.43 19.98 7.40
C GLU A 77 -4.36 20.87 6.74
N GLY A 78 -4.75 22.09 6.34
CA GLY A 78 -3.83 23.07 5.76
C GLY A 78 -3.38 22.81 4.32
N MET A 79 -3.61 21.62 3.76
CA MET A 79 -3.30 21.32 2.36
C MET A 79 -4.34 21.91 1.40
N ALA A 80 -3.87 22.51 0.31
CA ALA A 80 -4.72 23.06 -0.74
C ALA A 80 -5.67 21.99 -1.33
N PRO A 81 -6.97 22.29 -1.52
CA PRO A 81 -7.93 21.32 -2.06
C PRO A 81 -7.56 20.75 -3.43
N SER A 82 -6.94 21.56 -4.30
CA SER A 82 -6.45 21.12 -5.60
C SER A 82 -5.34 20.08 -5.47
N TYR A 83 -4.47 20.22 -4.46
CA TYR A 83 -3.39 19.26 -4.24
C TYR A 83 -3.93 17.93 -3.74
N LYS A 84 -4.83 17.97 -2.75
CA LYS A 84 -5.55 16.77 -2.28
C LYS A 84 -6.21 16.04 -3.44
N LYS A 85 -6.90 16.77 -4.32
CA LYS A 85 -7.58 16.20 -5.49
C LYS A 85 -6.61 15.47 -6.43
N SER A 86 -5.46 16.08 -6.76
CA SER A 86 -4.46 15.46 -7.62
C SER A 86 -3.79 14.24 -6.98
N ILE A 87 -3.40 14.33 -5.71
CA ILE A 87 -2.79 13.20 -5.00
C ILE A 87 -3.78 12.04 -4.88
N LEU A 88 -5.04 12.32 -4.49
CA LEU A 88 -6.08 11.29 -4.42
C LEU A 88 -6.35 10.66 -5.79
N LYS A 89 -6.36 11.45 -6.87
CA LYS A 89 -6.49 10.91 -8.24
C LYS A 89 -5.38 9.90 -8.53
N GLY A 90 -4.12 10.28 -8.31
CA GLY A 90 -2.99 9.36 -8.53
C GLY A 90 -3.03 8.09 -7.67
N LEU A 91 -3.52 8.20 -6.43
CA LEU A 91 -3.76 7.05 -5.55
C LEU A 91 -4.92 6.16 -6.06
N HIS A 92 -6.00 6.76 -6.55
CA HIS A 92 -7.15 6.03 -7.10
C HIS A 92 -6.78 5.30 -8.39
N ASP A 93 -6.08 5.97 -9.31
CA ASP A 93 -5.60 5.36 -10.56
C ASP A 93 -4.66 4.18 -10.25
N LEU A 94 -3.78 4.34 -9.25
CA LEU A 94 -2.95 3.25 -8.74
C LEU A 94 -3.77 2.08 -8.18
N MET A 95 -4.81 2.34 -7.38
CA MET A 95 -5.65 1.27 -6.81
C MET A 95 -6.43 0.53 -7.90
N ASP A 96 -6.92 1.24 -8.92
CA ASP A 96 -7.58 0.64 -10.08
C ASP A 96 -6.64 -0.29 -10.86
N ASP A 97 -5.36 0.10 -11.00
CA ASP A 97 -4.32 -0.63 -11.71
C ASP A 97 -3.42 -1.50 -10.81
N MET A 98 -3.75 -1.65 -9.53
CA MET A 98 -2.94 -2.35 -8.53
C MET A 98 -2.50 -3.76 -8.98
N PRO A 99 -3.37 -4.60 -9.59
CA PRO A 99 -2.94 -5.89 -10.13
C PRO A 99 -1.79 -5.78 -11.14
N MET A 100 -1.85 -4.80 -12.03
CA MET A 100 -0.82 -4.57 -13.04
C MET A 100 0.47 -4.04 -12.42
N TYR A 101 0.38 -3.14 -11.44
CA TYR A 101 1.55 -2.62 -10.72
C TYR A 101 2.31 -3.72 -9.98
N LEU A 102 1.59 -4.57 -9.24
CA LEU A 102 2.21 -5.70 -8.55
C LEU A 102 2.85 -6.69 -9.55
N LYS A 103 2.25 -6.86 -10.72
CA LYS A 103 2.81 -7.66 -11.82
C LYS A 103 4.08 -7.06 -12.39
N ALA A 104 4.09 -5.76 -12.66
CA ALA A 104 5.29 -5.07 -13.12
C ALA A 104 6.43 -5.16 -12.09
N ILE A 105 6.13 -5.02 -10.79
CA ILE A 105 7.13 -5.13 -9.72
C ILE A 105 7.68 -6.55 -9.63
N ALA A 106 6.81 -7.58 -9.67
CA ALA A 106 7.22 -8.97 -9.66
C ALA A 106 8.17 -9.29 -10.83
N LEU A 107 7.82 -8.84 -12.04
CA LEU A 107 8.64 -9.01 -13.24
C LEU A 107 9.99 -8.27 -13.10
N LYS A 108 9.97 -6.99 -12.72
CA LYS A 108 11.18 -6.15 -12.61
C LYS A 108 12.17 -6.69 -11.57
N LYS A 109 11.68 -7.36 -10.53
CA LYS A 109 12.49 -7.93 -9.46
C LYS A 109 12.85 -9.40 -9.70
N ALA A 110 12.54 -9.95 -10.89
CA ALA A 110 12.74 -11.36 -11.23
C ALA A 110 12.18 -12.31 -10.17
N LEU A 111 11.02 -11.95 -9.60
CA LEU A 111 10.34 -12.75 -8.61
C LEU A 111 9.50 -13.80 -9.35
N ASP A 112 10.13 -14.92 -9.72
CA ASP A 112 9.47 -16.04 -10.41
C ASP A 112 8.25 -16.54 -9.61
N GLY A 113 7.07 -16.50 -10.24
CA GLY A 113 5.82 -17.01 -9.62
C GLY A 113 5.36 -16.22 -8.39
N CYS A 114 5.58 -14.90 -8.38
CA CYS A 114 5.44 -14.11 -7.16
C CYS A 114 4.04 -14.11 -6.53
N PHE A 115 4.02 -14.28 -5.21
CA PHE A 115 2.93 -14.00 -4.27
C PHE A 115 2.33 -12.60 -4.40
N LEU A 116 2.97 -11.71 -5.16
CA LEU A 116 2.51 -10.35 -5.44
C LEU A 116 1.43 -10.29 -6.53
N THR A 117 1.38 -11.29 -7.43
CA THR A 117 0.39 -11.33 -8.55
C THR A 117 -0.54 -12.52 -8.54
N LEU A 118 -0.08 -13.62 -7.93
CA LEU A 118 -0.85 -14.85 -7.75
C LEU A 118 -0.93 -15.08 -6.25
N GLY A 119 -2.15 -15.22 -5.73
CA GLY A 119 -2.31 -15.81 -4.40
C GLY A 119 -1.68 -17.20 -4.43
N ARG A 120 -1.47 -17.81 -3.26
CA ARG A 120 -0.91 -19.17 -3.19
C ARG A 120 -1.75 -20.26 -3.88
N SER A 121 -2.93 -19.89 -4.37
CA SER A 121 -3.85 -20.65 -5.22
C SER A 121 -4.32 -19.70 -6.32
N SER A 122 -4.73 -20.22 -7.48
CA SER A 122 -5.05 -19.60 -8.78
C SER A 122 -6.00 -18.38 -8.83
N VAL A 123 -6.27 -17.73 -7.71
CA VAL A 123 -6.94 -16.43 -7.59
C VAL A 123 -5.98 -15.31 -8.00
N ILE A 124 -6.43 -14.53 -8.98
CA ILE A 124 -5.72 -13.37 -9.51
C ILE A 124 -6.38 -12.13 -8.91
N LEU A 125 -5.59 -11.22 -8.32
CA LEU A 125 -6.11 -9.92 -7.91
C LEU A 125 -6.70 -9.21 -9.14
N THR A 126 -7.96 -8.80 -9.09
CA THR A 126 -8.58 -8.02 -10.16
C THR A 126 -8.98 -6.65 -9.64
N ARG A 127 -9.26 -5.72 -10.55
CA ARG A 127 -9.81 -4.41 -10.21
C ARG A 127 -11.11 -4.52 -9.39
N GLU A 128 -11.98 -5.47 -9.74
CA GLU A 128 -13.24 -5.69 -9.03
C GLU A 128 -13.03 -6.14 -7.58
N HIS A 129 -12.01 -6.98 -7.31
CA HIS A 129 -11.63 -7.35 -5.95
C HIS A 129 -11.20 -6.12 -5.15
N VAL A 130 -10.33 -5.28 -5.71
CA VAL A 130 -9.88 -4.04 -5.04
C VAL A 130 -11.07 -3.14 -4.70
N LEU A 131 -11.97 -2.89 -5.65
CA LEU A 131 -13.14 -2.04 -5.44
C LEU A 131 -14.09 -2.60 -4.38
N THR A 132 -14.33 -3.91 -4.40
CA THR A 132 -15.16 -4.60 -3.41
C THR A 132 -14.57 -4.43 -2.02
N ARG A 133 -13.28 -4.68 -1.89
CA ARG A 133 -12.56 -4.56 -0.62
C ARG A 133 -12.55 -3.14 -0.06
N LEU A 134 -12.39 -2.13 -0.91
CA LEU A 134 -12.49 -0.72 -0.52
C LEU A 134 -13.90 -0.34 -0.02
N ASN A 135 -14.95 -0.94 -0.58
CA ASN A 135 -16.31 -0.72 -0.10
C ASN A 135 -16.54 -1.37 1.26
N GLU A 136 -16.03 -2.59 1.46
CA GLU A 136 -16.11 -3.30 2.73
C GLU A 136 -15.38 -2.56 3.85
N LEU A 137 -14.17 -2.05 3.58
CA LEU A 137 -13.40 -1.26 4.55
C LEU A 137 -14.16 -0.01 4.99
N ARG A 138 -14.73 0.75 4.05
CA ARG A 138 -15.58 1.91 4.37
C ARG A 138 -16.79 1.51 5.21
N ALA A 139 -17.40 0.37 4.92
CA ALA A 139 -18.53 -0.13 5.70
C ALA A 139 -18.14 -0.57 7.13
N VAL A 140 -16.89 -1.01 7.35
CA VAL A 140 -16.36 -1.29 8.69
C VAL A 140 -16.12 0.01 9.45
N GLU A 141 -15.44 0.98 8.84
CA GLU A 141 -15.11 2.27 9.46
C GLU A 141 -16.37 3.01 9.91
N THR A 142 -17.42 3.04 9.09
CA THR A 142 -18.70 3.69 9.43
C THR A 142 -19.44 3.06 10.61
N LYS A 143 -19.13 1.81 10.97
CA LYS A 143 -19.75 1.10 12.10
C LYS A 143 -18.92 1.15 13.37
N CYS A 144 -17.65 1.55 13.28
CA CYS A 144 -16.74 1.61 14.42
C CYS A 144 -16.89 2.94 15.15
N SER A 145 -17.10 2.89 16.48
CA SER A 145 -17.02 4.06 17.35
C SER A 145 -15.60 4.17 17.91
N GLY A 146 -14.73 4.93 17.24
CA GLY A 146 -13.32 5.10 17.64
C GLY A 146 -12.35 4.75 16.52
N ASP A 147 -11.13 4.39 16.88
CA ASP A 147 -10.11 3.98 15.92
C ASP A 147 -10.49 2.63 15.26
N PRO A 148 -10.73 2.61 13.94
CA PRO A 148 -11.18 1.42 13.24
C PRO A 148 -10.04 0.45 12.89
N VAL A 149 -8.77 0.76 13.21
CA VAL A 149 -7.61 0.02 12.67
C VAL A 149 -7.67 -1.47 12.98
N ARG A 150 -7.80 -1.85 14.26
CA ARG A 150 -7.91 -3.27 14.66
C ARG A 150 -9.10 -3.97 13.99
N ALA A 151 -10.27 -3.33 13.97
CA ALA A 151 -11.47 -3.90 13.34
C ALA A 151 -11.31 -4.10 11.82
N CYS A 152 -10.60 -3.19 11.15
CA CYS A 152 -10.25 -3.32 9.74
C CYS A 152 -9.25 -4.45 9.49
N ILE A 153 -8.23 -4.62 10.35
CA ILE A 153 -7.24 -5.71 10.26
C ILE A 153 -7.93 -7.06 10.45
N GLU A 154 -8.78 -7.20 11.46
CA GLU A 154 -9.58 -8.41 11.68
C GLU A 154 -10.48 -8.73 10.48
N ASN A 155 -11.08 -7.70 9.88
CA ASN A 155 -11.92 -7.88 8.70
C ASN A 155 -11.10 -8.34 7.47
N VAL A 156 -9.93 -7.74 7.25
CA VAL A 156 -8.96 -8.15 6.22
C VAL A 156 -8.53 -9.59 6.42
N ALA A 157 -8.22 -9.97 7.66
CA ALA A 157 -7.84 -11.34 7.98
C ALA A 157 -8.94 -12.35 7.71
N LYS A 158 -10.16 -12.04 8.15
CA LYS A 158 -11.34 -12.86 7.89
C LYS A 158 -11.59 -13.03 6.39
N ALA A 159 -11.49 -11.95 5.61
CA ALA A 159 -11.62 -12.00 4.15
C ALA A 159 -10.56 -12.91 3.50
N SER A 160 -9.40 -13.02 4.14
CA SER A 160 -8.26 -13.81 3.69
C SER A 160 -8.22 -15.24 4.24
N GLY A 161 -9.22 -15.64 5.06
CA GLY A 161 -9.20 -16.91 5.77
C GLY A 161 -8.04 -17.05 6.78
N MET A 162 -7.43 -15.94 7.18
CA MET A 162 -6.32 -15.91 8.12
C MET A 162 -6.84 -15.80 9.56
N GLU A 163 -6.34 -16.67 10.42
CA GLU A 163 -6.46 -16.51 11.86
C GLU A 163 -5.39 -15.51 12.35
N VAL A 164 -5.81 -14.46 13.07
CA VAL A 164 -4.90 -13.46 13.64
C VAL A 164 -4.94 -13.58 15.14
N THR A 165 -3.77 -13.80 15.74
CA THR A 165 -3.61 -13.77 17.19
C THR A 165 -3.52 -12.33 17.68
N GLU A 166 -3.77 -12.08 18.97
CA GLU A 166 -3.62 -10.72 19.55
C GLU A 166 -2.25 -10.11 19.28
N GLY A 167 -1.16 -10.88 19.39
CA GLY A 167 0.18 -10.38 19.09
C GLY A 167 0.40 -10.00 17.61
N LEU A 168 -0.29 -10.67 16.68
CA LEU A 168 -0.28 -10.26 15.27
C LEU A 168 -1.17 -9.04 15.04
N LEU A 169 -2.30 -8.92 15.74
CA LEU A 169 -3.14 -7.73 15.69
C LEU A 169 -2.37 -6.50 16.19
N ASP A 170 -1.67 -6.60 17.32
CA ASP A 170 -0.81 -5.53 17.85
C ASP A 170 0.25 -5.10 16.84
N TYR A 171 0.93 -6.07 16.21
CA TYR A 171 1.93 -5.78 15.19
C TYR A 171 1.34 -5.01 13.99
N PHE A 172 0.20 -5.44 13.45
CA PHE A 172 -0.42 -4.75 12.31
C PHE A 172 -1.03 -3.40 12.71
N ASP A 173 -1.51 -3.27 13.94
CA ASP A 173 -1.99 -2.00 14.48
C ASP A 173 -0.85 -0.97 14.52
N ASP A 174 0.29 -1.34 15.13
CA ASP A 174 1.49 -0.50 15.20
C ASP A 174 2.03 -0.16 13.79
N GLU A 175 2.10 -1.15 12.89
CA GLU A 175 2.59 -0.93 11.53
C GLU A 175 1.67 0.00 10.72
N THR A 176 0.35 -0.17 10.87
CA THR A 176 -0.64 0.67 10.17
C THR A 176 -0.56 2.11 10.66
N HIS A 177 -0.43 2.32 11.97
CA HIS A 177 -0.25 3.64 12.56
C HIS A 177 1.07 4.29 12.12
N GLY A 178 2.17 3.53 12.11
CA GLY A 178 3.46 4.00 11.63
C GLY A 178 3.42 4.42 10.16
N PHE A 179 2.74 3.63 9.32
CA PHE A 179 2.51 3.96 7.92
C PHE A 179 1.65 5.23 7.74
N ALA A 180 0.54 5.34 8.49
CA ALA A 180 -0.35 6.50 8.45
C ALA A 180 0.40 7.78 8.86
N ALA A 181 1.22 7.71 9.91
CA ALA A 181 2.07 8.82 10.36
C ALA A 181 3.09 9.23 9.30
N ALA A 182 3.73 8.27 8.62
CA ALA A 182 4.66 8.56 7.52
C ALA A 182 3.97 9.22 6.32
N ALA A 183 2.76 8.76 5.97
CA ALA A 183 1.95 9.37 4.93
C ALA A 183 1.55 10.81 5.31
N ALA A 184 1.13 11.03 6.55
CA ALA A 184 0.76 12.36 7.07
C ALA A 184 1.96 13.33 7.04
N ALA A 185 3.13 12.88 7.51
CA ALA A 185 4.36 13.66 7.44
C ALA A 185 4.70 14.04 5.99
N ARG A 186 4.57 13.10 5.05
CA ARG A 186 4.79 13.40 3.63
C ARG A 186 3.79 14.43 3.10
N MET A 187 2.53 14.40 3.53
CA MET A 187 1.54 15.40 3.12
C MET A 187 1.89 16.80 3.66
N MET A 188 2.34 16.89 4.91
CA MET A 188 2.78 18.16 5.52
C MET A 188 4.00 18.78 4.83
N GLU A 189 4.85 17.95 4.24
CA GLU A 189 6.02 18.41 3.48
C GLU A 189 5.67 19.07 2.14
N LEU A 190 4.50 18.79 1.56
CA LEU A 190 4.11 19.24 0.23
C LEU A 190 3.63 20.71 0.23
N THR A 191 4.50 21.61 0.68
CA THR A 191 4.27 23.05 0.58
C THR A 191 4.31 23.50 -0.89
N PRO A 192 3.66 24.63 -1.27
CA PRO A 192 3.66 25.10 -2.65
C PRO A 192 5.06 25.26 -3.26
N ASP A 193 6.00 25.81 -2.49
CA ASP A 193 7.40 26.00 -2.92
C ASP A 193 8.09 24.66 -3.15
N ARG A 194 7.92 23.70 -2.24
CA ARG A 194 8.51 22.36 -2.36
C ARG A 194 7.93 21.59 -3.54
N VAL A 195 6.62 21.65 -3.73
CA VAL A 195 5.93 21.05 -4.87
C VAL A 195 6.43 21.65 -6.19
N TYR A 196 6.59 22.97 -6.27
CA TYR A 196 7.14 23.62 -7.46
C TYR A 196 8.58 23.22 -7.73
N MET A 197 9.44 23.16 -6.70
CA MET A 197 10.83 22.72 -6.84
C MET A 197 10.94 21.26 -7.29
N GLU A 198 10.22 20.35 -6.62
CA GLU A 198 10.24 18.91 -6.93
C GLU A 198 9.66 18.64 -8.33
N ALA A 199 8.56 19.30 -8.72
CA ALA A 199 7.99 19.15 -10.06
C ALA A 199 8.95 19.60 -11.18
N ASN A 200 9.71 20.68 -10.95
CA ASN A 200 10.72 21.15 -11.88
C ASN A 200 11.96 20.27 -11.94
N ALA A 201 12.37 19.67 -10.81
CA ALA A 201 13.51 18.74 -10.78
C ALA A 201 13.21 17.50 -11.61
N GLU A 202 12.05 16.89 -11.44
CA GLU A 202 11.60 15.73 -12.21
C GLU A 202 11.46 16.04 -13.71
N LYS A 203 10.95 17.24 -14.06
CA LYS A 203 10.94 17.70 -15.47
C LYS A 203 12.35 17.75 -16.09
N LYS A 204 13.38 18.10 -15.31
CA LYS A 204 14.78 18.10 -15.78
C LYS A 204 15.32 16.69 -15.95
N PHE A 205 14.92 15.74 -15.11
CA PHE A 205 15.25 14.32 -15.29
C PHE A 205 14.61 13.73 -16.56
N GLU A 206 13.36 14.08 -16.85
CA GLU A 206 12.69 13.69 -18.12
C GLU A 206 13.40 14.29 -19.36
N GLY A 207 13.96 15.50 -19.24
CA GLY A 207 14.67 16.20 -20.32
C GLY A 207 16.14 15.80 -20.50
N GLY A 208 16.77 15.20 -19.48
CA GLY A 208 18.20 14.82 -19.49
C GLY A 208 18.53 13.53 -20.25
N GLY A 209 17.52 12.77 -20.68
CA GLY A 209 17.70 11.52 -21.45
C GLY A 209 18.01 11.69 -22.94
N LYS A 210 18.21 12.93 -23.42
CA LYS A 210 18.64 13.22 -24.79
C LYS A 210 19.93 14.04 -24.80
N SER A 211 21.03 13.45 -24.36
CA SER A 211 22.36 13.92 -24.74
C SER A 211 23.27 12.70 -24.90
N ASP A 212 23.81 12.61 -26.12
CA ASP A 212 25.02 11.90 -26.52
C ASP A 212 25.00 10.36 -26.58
N MET A 213 24.17 9.83 -27.48
CA MET A 213 24.42 8.51 -28.07
C MET A 213 24.61 8.55 -29.61
N TYR A 214 24.87 9.73 -30.18
CA TYR A 214 25.27 9.92 -31.58
C TYR A 214 26.11 11.21 -31.77
N ALA A 215 27.28 11.28 -31.14
CA ALA A 215 28.32 12.23 -31.49
C ALA A 215 29.66 11.48 -31.63
#